data_AF-A0A2G6NYG9-F1
#
_entry.id   AF-A0A2G6NYG9-F1
#
_cell.length_a   1.000
_cell.length_b   1.000
_cell.length_c   1.000
_cell.angle_alpha   90.00
_cell.angle_beta   90.00
_cell.angle_gamma   90.00
#
_symmetry.space_group_name_H-M   'P 1'
#
loop_
_entity.id
_entity.type
_entity.pdbx_description
1 polymer ?
#
loop_
_entity_poly.entity_id
_entity_poly.type
_entity_poly.pdbx_seq_one_letter_code
_entity_poly.pdbx_strand_id
1 'polypeptide(L)' 'MISLSINTSMVKPKLKRQGRTFGYTRSWKKAIVKLTPDSKELEFLEGI' A
#
# COMPACT_ATOMS: atom_id res chain seq x y z
N MET A 1 19.77 -16.64 -2.93
CA MET A 1 19.44 -15.79 -4.10
C MET A 1 17.96 -15.42 -3.98
N ILE A 2 17.65 -14.29 -3.36
CA ILE A 2 16.26 -13.84 -3.17
C ILE A 2 15.95 -12.87 -4.30
N SER A 3 15.00 -13.23 -5.16
CA SER A 3 14.59 -12.41 -6.31
C SER A 3 13.65 -11.27 -5.90
N LEU A 4 13.67 -10.19 -6.69
CA LEU A 4 12.71 -9.09 -6.60
C LEU A 4 11.29 -9.64 -6.78
N SER A 5 10.42 -9.41 -5.80
CA SER A 5 9.04 -9.91 -5.81
C SER A 5 8.06 -8.81 -5.46
N ILE A 6 6.96 -8.75 -6.22
CA ILE A 6 5.86 -7.82 -6.01
C ILE A 6 4.61 -8.63 -5.69
N ASN A 7 4.06 -8.39 -4.50
CA ASN A 7 2.76 -8.90 -4.12
C ASN A 7 1.74 -7.77 -4.24
N THR A 8 0.65 -7.99 -4.98
CA THR A 8 -0.42 -7.01 -5.11
C THR A 8 -1.70 -7.49 -4.45
N SER A 9 -2.45 -6.57 -3.87
CA SER A 9 -3.77 -6.85 -3.28
C SER A 9 -4.72 -5.68 -3.51
N MET A 10 -6.01 -5.98 -3.67
CA MET A 10 -7.05 -4.95 -3.78
C MET A 10 -7.57 -4.60 -2.39
N VAL A 11 -7.50 -3.32 -2.02
CA VAL A 11 -8.10 -2.83 -0.79
C VAL A 11 -9.53 -2.39 -1.08
N LYS A 12 -10.48 -3.12 -0.51
CA LYS A 12 -11.90 -2.84 -0.65
C LYS A 12 -12.27 -1.53 0.06
N PRO A 13 -13.21 -0.77 -0.52
CA PRO A 13 -13.67 0.47 0.08
C PRO A 13 -14.48 0.19 1.35
N LYS A 14 -14.42 1.09 2.32
CA LYS A 14 -15.20 0.99 3.56
C LYS A 14 -16.37 1.98 3.50
N LEU A 15 -17.55 1.53 3.92
CA LEU A 15 -18.69 2.42 4.09
C LEU A 15 -18.44 3.35 5.28
N LYS A 16 -18.70 4.64 5.11
CA LYS A 16 -18.55 5.68 6.13
C LYS A 16 -19.82 6.51 6.21
N ARG A 17 -20.23 6.83 7.43
CA ARG A 17 -21.34 7.75 7.70
C ARG A 17 -20.83 9.19 7.58
N GLN A 18 -21.50 10.00 6.78
CA GLN A 18 -21.18 11.41 6.53
C GLN A 18 -22.28 12.31 7.09
N GLY A 19 -22.75 12.03 8.31
CA GLY A 19 -23.90 12.70 8.91
C GLY A 19 -25.21 12.15 8.35
N ARG A 20 -25.76 12.78 7.31
CA ARG A 20 -27.07 12.44 6.71
C ARG A 20 -27.00 11.36 5.62
N THR A 21 -25.84 11.18 4.99
CA THR A 21 -25.63 10.20 3.92
C THR A 21 -24.59 9.16 4.30
N PHE A 22 -24.55 8.05 3.55
CA PHE A 22 -23.49 7.06 3.62
C PHE A 22 -22.70 7.08 2.31
N GLY A 23 -21.38 7.05 2.42
CA GLY A 23 -20.48 7.03 1.27
C GLY A 23 -19.33 6.05 1.49
N TYR A 24 -18.84 5.46 0.40
CA TYR A 24 -17.70 4.56 0.43
C TYR A 24 -16.38 5.33 0.28
N THR A 25 -15.32 4.89 0.95
CA THR A 25 -13.96 5.38 0.67
C THR A 25 -13.49 4.91 -0.70
N ARG A 26 -12.43 5.49 -1.26
CA ARG A 26 -11.85 4.96 -2.51
C ARG A 26 -11.36 3.53 -2.33
N SER A 27 -11.56 2.70 -3.36
CA SER A 27 -10.79 1.45 -3.49
C SER A 27 -9.39 1.80 -4.00
N TRP A 28 -8.39 0.99 -3.64
CA TRP A 28 -7.03 1.18 -4.12
C TRP A 28 -6.28 -0.15 -4.19
N LYS A 29 -5.29 -0.20 -5.07
CA LYS A 29 -4.40 -1.35 -5.20
C LYS A 29 -3.19 -1.13 -4.32
N LYS A 30 -2.92 -2.09 -3.43
CA LYS A 30 -1.74 -2.10 -2.56
C LYS A 30 -0.68 -3.01 -3.17
N ALA A 31 0.54 -2.52 -3.28
CA ALA A 31 1.70 -3.33 -3.65
C ALA A 31 2.65 -3.43 -2.47
N ILE A 32 3.13 -4.64 -2.20
CA ILE A 32 4.18 -4.93 -1.24
C ILE A 32 5.37 -5.41 -2.05
N VAL A 33 6.46 -4.65 -1.99
CA VAL A 33 7.66 -4.90 -2.79
C VAL A 33 8.77 -5.39 -1.87
N LYS A 34 9.33 -6.55 -2.19
CA LYS A 34 10.50 -7.08 -1.49
C LYS A 34 11.75 -6.68 -2.25
N LEU A 35 12.57 -5.85 -1.64
CA LEU A 35 13.85 -5.39 -2.19
C LEU A 35 14.95 -6.45 -2.01
N THR A 36 15.95 -6.40 -2.90
CA THR A 36 17.13 -7.27 -2.87
C THR A 36 18.22 -6.71 -1.95
N PRO A 37 19.13 -7.55 -1.42
CA PRO A 37 20.16 -7.10 -0.48
C PRO A 37 21.09 -6.01 -1.04
N ASP A 38 21.34 -6.04 -2.35
CA ASP A 38 22.24 -5.08 -3.03
C ASP A 38 21.54 -3.77 -3.43
N SER A 39 20.28 -3.58 -3.02
CA SER A 39 19.53 -2.38 -3.37
C SER A 39 19.80 -1.23 -2.42
N LYS A 40 19.87 -0.01 -2.97
CA LYS A 40 20.05 1.21 -2.19
C LYS A 40 18.83 1.43 -1.28
N GLU A 41 19.06 1.80 -0.03
CA GLU A 41 18.01 2.18 0.92
C GLU A 41 17.25 3.42 0.45
N LEU A 42 15.98 3.51 0.83
CA LEU A 42 15.08 4.59 0.44
C LEU A 42 15.20 5.75 1.43
N GLU A 43 15.94 6.79 1.04
CA GLU A 43 16.24 8.00 1.86
C GLU A 43 14.99 8.70 2.44
N PHE A 44 13.81 8.50 1.83
CA PHE A 44 12.55 9.09 2.28
C PHE A 44 11.82 8.31 3.39
N LEU A 45 12.29 7.11 3.77
CA LEU A 45 11.61 6.23 4.75
C LEU A 45 12.29 6.18 6.12
N GLU A 46 13.53 6.67 6.27
CA GLU A 46 14.27 6.63 7.54
C GLU A 46 13.97 7.80 8.50
N GLY A 47 13.13 8.76 8.09
CA GLY A 47 12.92 10.03 8.79
C GLY A 47 11.49 10.29 9.30
N ILE A 48 10.85 9.32 9.97
CA ILE A 48 9.60 9.52 10.73
C ILE A 48 9.79 9.05 12.17
#